data_AF-A0AAP8HUC0-F1
#
_entry.id   AF-A0AAP8HUC0-F1
#
_cell.length_a   1.000
_cell.length_b   1.000
_cell.length_c   1.000
_cell.angle_alpha   90.00
_cell.angle_beta   90.00
_cell.angle_gamma   90.00
#
_symmetry.space_group_name_H-M   'P 1'
#
loop_
_entity.id
_entity.type
_entity.pdbx_description
1 polymer ?
#
loop_
_entity_poly.entity_id
_entity_poly.type
_entity_poly.pdbx_seq_one_letter_code
_entity_poly.pdbx_strand_id
1 'polypeptide(L)'
;VVLADALPIKLGPPPPPSGGLPGTLNSDEARDFDLPLKQRFFLQPLPPAEAAVRAKESAKDIVGVKTLIDQKAWPYVQNDLRLKAGYLRFDLNTVISAKSKDEKKSLKELTGKLFDTISNLDHAAKI
;
A
#
# COMPACT_ATOMS: atom_id res chain seq x y z
N VAL A 1 30.66 -45.08 -5.96
CA VAL A 1 29.73 -43.94 -6.06
C VAL A 1 28.51 -44.45 -6.81
N VAL A 2 27.39 -44.68 -6.11
CA VAL A 2 26.15 -45.09 -6.76
C VAL A 2 25.52 -43.84 -7.33
N LEU A 3 25.70 -43.62 -8.64
CA LEU A 3 24.97 -42.60 -9.38
C LEU A 3 23.53 -43.12 -9.52
N ALA A 4 22.59 -42.47 -8.84
CA ALA A 4 21.17 -42.78 -9.00
C ALA A 4 20.73 -42.41 -10.42
N ASP A 5 20.06 -43.33 -11.10
CA ASP A 5 19.50 -43.09 -12.44
C ASP A 5 18.44 -41.99 -12.39
N ALA A 6 18.49 -41.07 -13.37
CA ALA A 6 17.53 -39.97 -13.49
C ALA A 6 16.15 -40.52 -13.91
N LEU A 7 15.22 -40.60 -12.96
CA LEU A 7 13.84 -40.99 -13.23
C LEU A 7 13.08 -39.84 -13.91
N PRO A 8 12.41 -40.07 -15.04
CA PRO A 8 11.61 -39.04 -15.70
C PRO A 8 10.35 -38.74 -14.86
N ILE A 9 10.33 -37.56 -14.24
CA ILE A 9 9.16 -37.00 -13.57
C ILE A 9 8.37 -36.14 -14.55
N LYS A 10 7.04 -36.33 -14.59
CA LYS A 10 6.15 -35.40 -15.29
C LYS A 10 6.10 -34.09 -14.50
N LEU A 11 6.88 -33.10 -14.94
CA LEU A 11 6.78 -31.74 -14.45
C LEU A 11 5.44 -31.14 -14.91
N GLY A 12 4.62 -30.68 -13.97
CA GLY A 12 3.46 -29.88 -14.28
C GLY A 12 3.87 -28.53 -14.90
N PRO A 13 2.94 -27.81 -15.55
CA PRO A 13 3.22 -26.45 -15.99
C PRO A 13 3.63 -25.58 -14.79
N PRO A 14 4.50 -24.57 -14.98
CA PRO A 14 4.86 -23.64 -13.92
C PRO A 14 3.60 -22.94 -13.38
N PRO A 15 3.62 -22.50 -12.11
CA PRO A 15 2.51 -21.74 -11.55
C PRO A 15 2.24 -20.49 -12.42
N PRO A 16 0.99 -20.02 -12.46
CA PRO A 16 0.66 -18.80 -13.17
C PRO A 16 1.53 -17.65 -12.65
N PRO A 17 1.89 -16.70 -13.52
CA PRO A 17 2.80 -15.64 -13.13
C PRO A 17 2.23 -14.76 -12.01
N SER A 18 3.09 -14.29 -11.09
CA SER A 18 2.68 -13.50 -9.93
C SER A 18 2.31 -12.06 -10.31
N GLY A 19 1.10 -11.61 -9.95
CA GLY A 19 0.64 -10.24 -10.13
C GLY A 19 -0.89 -10.20 -10.20
N GLY A 20 -1.55 -9.58 -9.22
CA GLY A 20 -3.02 -9.59 -9.05
C GLY A 20 -3.85 -8.81 -10.08
N LEU A 21 -3.32 -8.60 -11.29
CA LEU A 21 -3.93 -7.95 -12.47
C LEU A 21 -3.34 -8.69 -13.70
N PRO A 22 -3.92 -8.58 -14.92
CA PRO A 22 -3.43 -9.39 -16.05
C PRO A 22 -1.92 -9.22 -16.32
N GLY A 23 -1.12 -10.25 -15.98
CA GLY A 23 0.33 -10.34 -16.25
C GLY A 23 1.24 -10.28 -15.01
N THR A 24 2.57 -10.44 -15.21
CA THR A 24 3.59 -10.22 -14.16
C THR A 24 3.99 -8.77 -13.99
N LEU A 25 3.55 -7.89 -14.89
CA LEU A 25 4.14 -6.57 -15.10
C LEU A 25 4.23 -5.79 -13.78
N ASN A 26 3.17 -5.76 -12.97
CA ASN A 26 3.18 -5.03 -11.69
C ASN A 26 4.22 -5.52 -10.67
N SER A 27 4.59 -6.81 -10.68
CA SER A 27 5.59 -7.37 -9.75
C SER A 27 7.02 -7.03 -10.17
N ASP A 28 7.26 -6.91 -11.48
CA ASP A 28 8.58 -6.70 -12.07
C ASP A 28 8.85 -5.23 -12.44
N GLU A 29 7.80 -4.41 -12.61
CA GLU A 29 7.85 -3.00 -13.05
C GLU A 29 8.75 -2.14 -12.15
N ALA A 30 8.79 -2.44 -10.85
CA ALA A 30 9.65 -1.71 -9.92
C ALA A 30 11.16 -1.92 -10.13
N ARG A 31 11.53 -2.97 -10.87
CA ARG A 31 12.90 -3.32 -11.23
C ARG A 31 13.19 -3.12 -12.72
N ASP A 32 12.20 -2.67 -13.49
CA ASP A 32 12.34 -2.44 -14.92
C ASP A 32 13.20 -1.19 -15.17
N PHE A 33 14.40 -1.37 -15.74
CA PHE A 33 15.31 -0.26 -16.02
C PHE A 33 14.97 0.55 -17.28
N ASP A 34 13.98 0.13 -18.06
CA ASP A 34 13.58 0.80 -19.30
C ASP A 34 12.53 1.90 -19.06
N LEU A 35 11.73 1.80 -17.99
CA LEU A 35 10.72 2.80 -17.63
C LEU A 35 11.31 4.00 -16.89
N PRO A 36 10.73 5.20 -16.88
CA PRO A 36 11.15 6.27 -15.98
C PRO A 36 10.95 5.91 -14.49
N LEU A 37 11.85 6.32 -13.58
CA LEU A 37 11.76 6.01 -12.14
C LEU A 37 10.40 6.32 -11.51
N LYS A 38 9.73 7.39 -11.95
CA LYS A 38 8.39 7.78 -11.47
C LYS A 38 7.29 6.77 -11.80
N GLN A 39 7.50 5.94 -12.82
CA GLN A 39 6.58 4.91 -13.30
C GLN A 39 6.98 3.51 -12.80
N ARG A 40 8.07 3.39 -12.03
CA ARG A 40 8.53 2.13 -11.42
C ARG A 40 8.10 2.01 -9.95
N PHE A 41 7.51 3.05 -9.36
CA PHE A 41 7.16 2.97 -7.95
C PHE A 41 6.01 1.98 -7.74
N PHE A 42 6.21 1.05 -6.80
CA PHE A 42 5.16 0.11 -6.34
C PHE A 42 3.88 0.83 -5.87
N LEU A 43 4.02 2.10 -5.47
CA LEU A 43 2.93 3.05 -5.27
C LEU A 43 2.73 3.89 -6.55
N GLN A 44 1.97 3.34 -7.49
CA GLN A 44 1.65 4.06 -8.73
C GLN A 44 0.68 5.24 -8.45
N PRO A 45 0.91 6.41 -9.06
CA PRO A 45 -0.03 7.53 -9.02
C PRO A 45 -1.32 7.14 -9.73
N LEU A 46 -2.44 7.29 -9.03
CA LEU A 46 -3.77 7.11 -9.62
C LEU A 46 -4.35 8.48 -10.01
N PRO A 47 -5.26 8.53 -11.00
CA PRO A 47 -6.07 9.71 -11.25
C PRO A 47 -6.78 10.17 -9.96
N PRO A 48 -7.01 11.48 -9.76
CA PRO A 48 -7.58 12.00 -8.51
C PRO A 48 -8.90 11.34 -8.08
N ALA A 49 -9.74 10.92 -9.02
CA ALA A 49 -10.98 10.22 -8.72
C ALA A 49 -10.74 8.82 -8.13
N GLU A 50 -9.83 8.04 -8.73
CA GLU A 50 -9.45 6.71 -8.26
C GLU A 50 -8.65 6.77 -6.95
N ALA A 51 -7.75 7.74 -6.82
CA ALA A 51 -7.04 8.03 -5.57
C ALA A 51 -8.02 8.34 -4.43
N ALA A 52 -9.12 9.05 -4.71
CA ALA A 52 -10.16 9.30 -3.70
C ALA A 52 -10.91 8.03 -3.29
N VAL A 53 -11.06 7.04 -4.18
CA VAL A 53 -11.64 5.73 -3.84
C VAL A 53 -10.69 4.94 -2.95
N ARG A 54 -9.41 4.82 -3.34
CA ARG A 54 -8.39 4.12 -2.54
C ARG A 54 -8.11 4.78 -1.19
N ALA A 55 -8.21 6.11 -1.10
CA ALA A 55 -8.16 6.83 0.17
C ALA A 55 -9.30 6.43 1.11
N LYS A 56 -10.51 6.18 0.60
CA LYS A 56 -11.65 5.70 1.41
C LYS A 56 -11.42 4.28 1.90
N GLU A 57 -10.83 3.41 1.08
CA GLU A 57 -10.45 2.04 1.50
C GLU A 57 -9.40 2.08 2.60
N SER A 58 -8.33 2.87 2.40
CA SER A 58 -7.28 3.06 3.42
C SER A 58 -7.86 3.61 4.74
N ALA A 59 -8.82 4.55 4.66
CA ALA A 59 -9.51 5.06 5.84
C ALA A 59 -10.35 3.99 6.56
N LYS A 60 -11.06 3.13 5.81
CA LYS A 60 -11.80 2.00 6.40
C LYS A 60 -10.86 1.03 7.11
N ASP A 61 -9.73 0.70 6.49
CA ASP A 61 -8.75 -0.21 7.08
C ASP A 61 -8.12 0.37 8.36
N ILE A 62 -7.83 1.67 8.40
CA ILE A 62 -7.34 2.35 9.61
C ILE A 62 -8.37 2.26 10.75
N VAL A 63 -9.66 2.41 10.46
CA VAL A 63 -10.72 2.20 11.47
C VAL A 63 -10.78 0.72 11.90
N GLY A 64 -10.54 -0.21 10.97
CA GLY A 64 -10.47 -1.65 11.20
C GLY A 64 -9.38 -2.10 12.17
N VAL A 65 -8.31 -1.30 12.34
CA VAL A 65 -7.22 -1.55 13.30
C VAL A 65 -7.73 -1.70 14.74
N LYS A 66 -8.93 -1.18 15.05
CA LYS A 66 -9.59 -1.39 16.34
C LYS A 66 -9.61 -2.87 16.77
N THR A 67 -9.86 -3.79 15.83
CA THR A 67 -9.88 -5.23 16.14
C THR A 67 -8.54 -5.74 16.67
N LEU A 68 -7.43 -5.24 16.11
CA LEU A 68 -6.07 -5.56 16.56
C LEU A 68 -5.75 -4.90 17.91
N ILE A 69 -6.27 -3.69 18.16
CA ILE A 69 -6.17 -3.01 19.46
C ILE A 69 -6.89 -3.81 20.54
N ASP A 70 -8.12 -4.26 20.28
CA ASP A 70 -8.90 -5.06 21.23
C ASP A 70 -8.19 -6.38 21.57
N GLN A 71 -7.48 -6.97 20.60
CA GLN A 71 -6.66 -8.18 20.76
C GLN A 71 -5.29 -7.91 21.40
N LYS A 72 -4.92 -6.64 21.65
CA LYS A 72 -3.58 -6.21 22.12
C LYS A 72 -2.45 -6.67 21.20
N ALA A 73 -2.73 -6.78 19.90
CA ALA A 73 -1.81 -7.22 18.87
C ALA A 73 -0.92 -6.06 18.39
N TRP A 74 -0.18 -5.42 19.30
CA TRP A 74 0.50 -4.13 19.07
C TRP A 74 1.46 -4.10 17.87
N PRO A 75 2.28 -5.12 17.58
CA PRO A 75 3.11 -5.13 16.38
C PRO A 75 2.28 -5.06 15.09
N TYR A 76 1.13 -5.72 15.07
CA TYR A 76 0.21 -5.71 13.93
C TYR A 76 -0.53 -4.37 13.82
N VAL A 77 -0.92 -3.78 14.95
CA VAL A 77 -1.47 -2.40 14.98
C VAL A 77 -0.50 -1.43 14.30
N GLN A 78 0.78 -1.46 14.68
CA GLN A 78 1.78 -0.57 14.09
C GLN A 78 1.98 -0.83 12.58
N ASN A 79 2.13 -2.10 12.19
CA ASN A 79 2.39 -2.46 10.81
C ASN A 79 1.23 -2.09 9.89
N ASP A 80 0.00 -2.44 10.26
CA ASP A 80 -1.19 -2.13 9.47
C ASP A 80 -1.44 -0.62 9.43
N LEU A 81 -1.32 0.06 10.57
CA LEU A 81 -1.52 1.51 10.63
C LEU A 81 -0.52 2.24 9.72
N ARG A 82 0.78 1.88 9.75
CA ARG A 82 1.80 2.49 8.89
C ARG A 82 1.59 2.18 7.42
N LEU A 83 1.24 0.94 7.09
CA LEU A 83 0.98 0.53 5.71
C LEU A 83 -0.17 1.34 5.12
N LYS A 84 -1.32 1.38 5.81
CA LYS A 84 -2.53 2.07 5.33
C LYS A 84 -2.38 3.59 5.37
N ALA A 85 -1.72 4.14 6.38
CA ALA A 85 -1.41 5.57 6.46
C ALA A 85 -0.47 6.03 5.34
N GLY A 86 0.48 5.18 4.92
CA GLY A 86 1.37 5.46 3.79
C GLY A 86 0.60 5.66 2.48
N TYR A 87 -0.29 4.73 2.13
CA TYR A 87 -1.18 4.83 0.97
C TYR A 87 -2.09 6.07 1.07
N LEU A 88 -2.74 6.26 2.23
CA LEU A 88 -3.64 7.38 2.46
C LEU A 88 -2.95 8.73 2.25
N ARG A 89 -1.71 8.88 2.70
CA ARG A 89 -0.95 10.13 2.56
C ARG A 89 -0.68 10.46 1.10
N PHE A 90 -0.28 9.46 0.32
CA PHE A 90 -0.01 9.62 -1.09
C PHE A 90 -1.29 9.96 -1.88
N ASP A 91 -2.38 9.27 -1.61
CA ASP A 91 -3.67 9.52 -2.27
C ASP A 91 -4.27 10.88 -1.90
N LEU A 92 -4.25 11.26 -0.62
CA LEU A 92 -4.73 12.58 -0.20
C LEU A 92 -3.93 13.72 -0.85
N ASN A 93 -2.61 13.58 -0.96
CA ASN A 93 -1.79 14.58 -1.66
C ASN A 93 -2.20 14.72 -3.13
N THR A 94 -2.49 13.61 -3.79
CA THR A 94 -2.96 13.58 -5.19
C THR A 94 -4.32 14.25 -5.33
N VAL A 95 -5.28 13.89 -4.48
CA VAL A 95 -6.64 14.47 -4.47
C VAL A 95 -6.60 15.97 -4.18
N ILE A 96 -5.86 16.38 -3.15
CA ILE A 96 -5.74 17.79 -2.75
C ILE A 96 -5.08 18.62 -3.87
N SER A 97 -4.09 18.05 -4.56
CA SER A 97 -3.40 18.74 -5.65
C SER A 97 -4.34 19.07 -6.82
N ALA A 98 -5.40 18.29 -7.02
CA ALA A 98 -6.42 18.50 -8.05
C ALA A 98 -7.54 19.49 -7.66
N LYS A 99 -7.61 19.94 -6.40
CA LYS A 99 -8.64 20.89 -5.93
C LYS A 99 -8.32 22.35 -6.23
N SER A 100 -9.29 23.23 -6.03
CA SER A 100 -9.09 24.68 -6.16
C SER A 100 -8.15 25.23 -5.07
N LYS A 101 -7.55 26.42 -5.27
CA LYS A 101 -6.62 27.01 -4.28
C LYS A 101 -7.29 27.25 -2.93
N ASP A 102 -8.56 27.65 -2.93
CA ASP A 102 -9.31 27.97 -1.71
C ASP A 102 -9.59 26.72 -0.87
N GLU A 103 -9.93 25.60 -1.52
CA GLU A 103 -10.16 24.31 -0.86
C GLU A 103 -8.85 23.63 -0.40
N LYS A 104 -7.72 23.87 -1.08
CA LYS A 104 -6.44 23.24 -0.73
C LYS A 104 -6.01 23.57 0.70
N LYS A 105 -6.25 24.79 1.17
CA LYS A 105 -5.81 25.23 2.50
C LYS A 105 -6.50 24.42 3.60
N SER A 106 -7.83 24.34 3.55
CA SER A 106 -8.63 23.61 4.55
C SER A 106 -8.33 22.10 4.51
N LEU A 107 -8.21 21.52 3.32
CA LEU A 107 -7.90 20.09 3.19
C LEU A 107 -6.50 19.74 3.71
N LYS A 108 -5.50 20.60 3.49
CA LYS A 108 -4.15 20.40 4.06
C LYS A 108 -4.16 20.46 5.58
N GLU A 109 -4.90 21.40 6.16
CA GLU A 109 -5.01 21.51 7.61
C GLU A 109 -5.66 20.27 8.24
N LEU A 110 -6.77 19.80 7.66
CA LEU A 110 -7.45 18.58 8.12
C LEU A 110 -6.57 17.34 7.95
N THR A 111 -5.84 17.26 6.84
CA THR A 111 -4.89 16.17 6.58
C THR A 111 -3.75 16.17 7.59
N GLY A 112 -3.24 17.36 7.96
CA GLY A 112 -2.25 17.51 9.03
C GLY A 112 -2.75 16.94 10.36
N LYS A 113 -3.91 17.42 10.83
CA LYS A 113 -4.55 16.94 12.08
C LYS A 113 -4.79 15.43 12.07
N LEU A 114 -5.19 14.87 10.93
CA LEU A 114 -5.39 13.43 10.77
C LEU A 114 -4.08 12.66 10.99
N PHE A 115 -2.99 13.07 10.34
CA PHE A 115 -1.71 12.38 10.48
C PHE A 115 -1.04 12.59 11.84
N ASP A 116 -1.28 13.73 12.49
CA ASP A 116 -0.86 13.93 13.88
C ASP A 116 -1.58 12.92 14.80
N THR A 117 -2.88 12.72 14.61
CA THR A 117 -3.67 11.73 15.36
C THR A 117 -3.20 10.30 15.10
N ILE A 118 -2.93 9.93 13.85
CA ILE A 118 -2.39 8.62 13.48
C ILE A 118 -1.00 8.41 14.09
N SER A 119 -0.14 9.43 14.09
CA SER A 119 1.21 9.36 14.65
C SER A 119 1.17 9.16 16.17
N ASN A 120 0.23 9.82 16.86
CA ASN A 120 0.00 9.62 18.29
C ASN A 120 -0.49 8.19 18.59
N LEU A 121 -1.36 7.63 17.74
CA LEU A 121 -1.80 6.23 17.87
C LEU A 121 -0.65 5.24 17.63
N ASP A 122 0.18 5.46 16.60
CA ASP A 122 1.38 4.65 16.35
C ASP A 122 2.36 4.71 17.53
N HIS A 123 2.51 5.88 18.15
CA HIS A 123 3.32 6.04 19.35
C HIS A 123 2.72 5.30 20.55
N ALA A 124 1.42 5.44 20.79
CA ALA A 124 0.73 4.74 21.87
C ALA A 124 0.84 3.21 21.73
N ALA A 125 0.84 2.68 20.50
CA ALA A 125 1.02 1.25 20.25
C ALA A 125 2.46 0.75 20.49
N LYS A 126 3.43 1.63 20.78
CA LYS A 126 4.82 1.26 21.14
C LYS A 126 5.06 1.18 22.65
N ILE A 127 4.21 1.82 23.45
CA ILE A 127 4.31 1.91 24.91
C ILE A 127 3.64 0.69 25.53
#